data_AF-A0A316TKX7-F1
#
_entry.id   AF-A0A316TKX7-F1
#
_cell.length_a   1.000
_cell.length_b   1.000
_cell.length_c   1.000
_cell.angle_alpha   90.00
_cell.angle_beta   90.00
_cell.angle_gamma   90.00
#
_symmetry.space_group_name_H-M   'P 1'
#
loop_
_entity.id
_entity.type
_entity.pdbx_description
1 polymer ?
#
loop_
_entity_poly.entity_id
_entity_poly.type
_entity_poly.pdbx_seq_one_letter_code
_entity_poly.pdbx_strand_id
1 'polypeptide(L)'
;MVKLYKELENMLSTGYHILDELESDDPEISRIEELYNSRSKQLDSILSDWNGQNAQMVFTEEDGITPKDFRNLFYRLNLLERELDRSLKSLQKQKTDVLRHLDSFRTANKAYQQPGSGSSSIFLDVNSTY
;
A
#
# COMPACT_ATOMS: atom_id res chain seq x y z
N MET A 1 -6.97 -28.02 -13.03
CA MET A 1 -7.21 -26.75 -12.29
C MET A 1 -6.12 -26.38 -11.28
N VAL A 2 -5.31 -27.36 -10.85
CA VAL A 2 -4.22 -27.18 -9.88
C VAL A 2 -3.26 -26.02 -10.18
N LYS A 3 -2.98 -25.73 -11.46
CA LYS A 3 -2.07 -24.63 -11.86
C LYS A 3 -2.58 -23.25 -11.42
N LEU A 4 -3.81 -22.89 -11.78
CA LEU A 4 -4.43 -21.61 -11.42
C LEU A 4 -4.53 -21.43 -9.90
N TYR A 5 -4.90 -22.49 -9.18
CA TYR A 5 -4.96 -22.46 -7.72
C TYR A 5 -3.60 -22.13 -7.11
N LYS A 6 -2.52 -22.78 -7.58
CA LYS A 6 -1.15 -22.49 -7.13
C LYS A 6 -0.70 -21.07 -7.50
N GLU A 7 -1.05 -20.57 -8.68
CA GLU A 7 -0.74 -19.21 -9.09
C GLU A 7 -1.42 -18.17 -8.19
N LEU A 8 -2.68 -18.40 -7.83
CA LEU A 8 -3.42 -17.56 -6.89
C LEU A 8 -2.85 -17.64 -5.46
N GLU A 9 -2.42 -18.82 -5.01
CA GLU A 9 -1.73 -18.98 -3.71
C GLU A 9 -0.38 -18.26 -3.69
N ASN A 10 0.40 -18.35 -4.78
CA ASN A 10 1.65 -17.61 -4.91
C ASN A 10 1.39 -16.09 -4.88
N MET A 11 0.36 -15.61 -5.57
CA MET A 11 -0.04 -14.20 -5.57
C MET A 11 -0.50 -13.71 -4.19
N LEU A 12 -1.19 -14.58 -3.43
CA LEU A 12 -1.56 -14.32 -2.05
C LEU A 12 -0.31 -14.22 -1.17
N SER A 13 0.62 -15.17 -1.30
CA SER A 13 1.88 -15.16 -0.55
C SER A 13 2.71 -13.90 -0.81
N THR A 14 2.86 -13.51 -2.08
CA THR A 14 3.54 -12.25 -2.45
C THR A 14 2.88 -11.05 -1.78
N GLY A 15 1.54 -11.00 -1.75
CA GLY A 15 0.83 -9.88 -1.13
C GLY A 15 1.01 -9.81 0.38
N TYR A 16 1.13 -10.94 1.09
CA TYR A 16 1.48 -10.93 2.52
C TYR A 16 2.90 -10.40 2.76
N HIS A 17 3.87 -10.75 1.92
CA HIS A 17 5.21 -10.16 2.02
C HIS A 17 5.22 -8.65 1.76
N ILE A 18 4.35 -8.15 0.88
CA ILE A 18 4.19 -6.69 0.71
C ILE A 18 3.63 -6.07 1.99
N LEU A 19 2.63 -6.70 2.61
CA LEU A 19 2.04 -6.20 3.84
C LEU A 19 3.05 -6.17 4.98
N ASP A 20 3.81 -7.25 5.16
CA ASP A 20 4.89 -7.33 6.16
C ASP A 20 5.90 -6.19 5.99
N GLU A 21 6.30 -5.90 4.75
CA GLU A 21 7.25 -4.82 4.44
C GLU A 21 6.64 -3.44 4.67
N LEU A 22 5.36 -3.24 4.35
CA LEU A 22 4.65 -1.98 4.61
C LEU A 22 4.42 -1.70 6.10
N GLU A 23 4.31 -2.75 6.91
CA GLU A 23 4.10 -2.68 8.36
C GLU A 23 5.42 -2.69 9.15
N SER A 24 6.57 -2.83 8.47
CA SER A 24 7.91 -2.68 9.05
C SER A 24 8.11 -1.29 9.64
N ASP A 25 8.89 -1.22 10.72
CA ASP A 25 9.34 0.04 11.33
C ASP A 25 10.22 0.86 10.37
N ASP A 26 10.92 0.18 9.46
CA ASP A 26 11.75 0.77 8.40
C ASP A 26 11.43 0.10 7.05
N PRO A 27 10.39 0.58 6.33
CA PRO A 27 9.93 -0.05 5.10
C PRO A 27 10.92 0.18 3.94
N GLU A 28 11.43 -0.89 3.36
CA GLU A 28 12.30 -0.83 2.19
C GLU A 28 11.48 -0.62 0.91
N ILE A 29 11.33 0.64 0.49
CA ILE A 29 10.51 1.02 -0.68
C ILE A 29 10.90 0.25 -1.95
N SER A 30 12.20 0.05 -2.20
CA SER A 30 12.66 -0.73 -3.35
C SER A 30 12.19 -2.18 -3.30
N ARG A 31 12.17 -2.79 -2.11
CA ARG A 31 11.65 -4.14 -1.91
C ARG A 31 10.14 -4.22 -2.14
N ILE A 32 9.39 -3.24 -1.64
CA ILE A 32 7.94 -3.11 -1.86
C ILE A 32 7.64 -3.03 -3.37
N GLU A 33 8.38 -2.20 -4.10
CA GLU A 33 8.24 -2.05 -5.56
C GLU A 33 8.55 -3.36 -6.31
N GLU A 34 9.61 -4.07 -5.95
CA GLU A 34 9.93 -5.39 -6.52
C GLU A 34 8.80 -6.40 -6.31
N LEU A 35 8.25 -6.47 -5.10
CA LEU A 35 7.16 -7.38 -4.76
C LEU A 35 5.88 -7.02 -5.51
N TYR A 36 5.52 -5.74 -5.62
CA TYR A 36 4.39 -5.28 -6.45
C TYR A 36 4.57 -5.63 -7.92
N ASN A 37 5.77 -5.43 -8.47
CA ASN A 37 6.07 -5.78 -9.85
C ASN A 37 5.96 -7.29 -10.09
N SER A 38 6.45 -8.10 -9.15
CA SER A 38 6.29 -9.56 -9.18
C SER A 38 4.81 -9.96 -9.18
N ARG A 39 4.02 -9.34 -8.29
CA ARG A 39 2.59 -9.57 -8.15
C ARG A 39 1.81 -9.17 -9.41
N SER A 40 2.17 -8.06 -10.04
CA SER A 40 1.57 -7.64 -11.32
C SER A 40 1.80 -8.68 -12.41
N LYS A 41 3.03 -9.21 -12.53
CA LYS A 41 3.34 -10.30 -13.49
C LYS A 41 2.54 -11.57 -13.21
N GLN A 42 2.33 -11.91 -11.94
CA GLN A 42 1.48 -13.04 -11.54
C GLN A 42 0.02 -12.83 -11.99
N LEU A 43 -0.52 -11.61 -11.79
CA LEU A 43 -1.86 -11.25 -12.23
C LEU A 43 -2.00 -11.32 -13.77
N ASP A 44 -1.03 -10.78 -14.51
CA ASP A 44 -1.03 -10.83 -15.97
C ASP A 44 -1.01 -12.27 -16.50
N SER A 45 -0.22 -13.14 -15.86
CA SER A 45 -0.20 -14.58 -16.16
C SER A 45 -1.57 -15.23 -15.92
N ILE A 46 -2.19 -14.96 -14.77
CA ILE A 46 -3.51 -15.49 -14.41
C ILE A 46 -4.58 -15.01 -15.42
N LEU A 47 -4.57 -13.72 -15.77
CA LEU A 47 -5.52 -13.13 -16.71
C LEU A 47 -5.34 -13.65 -18.14
N SER A 48 -4.09 -13.85 -18.58
CA SER A 48 -3.77 -14.45 -19.87
C SER A 48 -4.30 -15.89 -19.96
N ASP A 49 -4.04 -16.69 -18.92
CA ASP A 49 -4.52 -18.07 -18.84
C ASP A 49 -6.05 -18.16 -18.77
N TRP A 50 -6.69 -17.20 -18.09
CA TRP A 50 -8.15 -17.10 -18.00
C TRP A 50 -8.77 -16.70 -19.35
N ASN A 51 -8.29 -15.65 -20.01
CA ASN A 51 -8.86 -15.17 -21.27
C ASN A 51 -8.68 -16.17 -22.44
N GLY A 52 -7.69 -17.07 -22.35
CA GLY A 52 -7.49 -18.16 -23.31
C GLY A 52 -8.47 -19.32 -23.17
N GLN A 53 -9.25 -19.39 -22.08
CA GLN A 53 -10.17 -20.48 -21.80
C GLN A 53 -11.58 -19.93 -21.55
N ASN A 54 -12.60 -20.46 -22.25
CA ASN A 54 -14.00 -20.32 -21.83
C ASN A 54 -14.19 -21.10 -20.51
N ALA A 55 -13.61 -20.58 -19.43
CA ALA A 55 -13.34 -21.32 -18.20
C ALA A 55 -14.60 -21.44 -17.34
N GLN A 56 -15.47 -22.38 -17.70
CA GLN A 56 -16.24 -23.06 -16.67
C GLN A 56 -15.23 -23.81 -15.79
N MET A 57 -15.05 -23.37 -14.54
CA MET A 57 -14.22 -24.06 -13.56
C MET A 57 -14.86 -25.42 -13.26
N VAL A 58 -14.46 -26.45 -14.00
CA VAL A 58 -14.90 -27.83 -13.77
C VAL A 58 -13.98 -28.45 -12.72
N PHE A 59 -14.53 -28.70 -11.53
CA PHE A 59 -13.83 -29.37 -10.43
C PHE A 59 -13.95 -30.88 -10.60
N THR A 60 -12.83 -31.56 -10.80
CA THR A 60 -12.75 -33.02 -10.78
C THR A 60 -12.18 -33.49 -9.44
N GLU A 61 -12.68 -34.61 -8.92
CA GLU A 61 -12.21 -35.17 -7.63
C GLU A 61 -10.72 -35.53 -7.64
N GLU A 62 -10.14 -35.80 -8.84
CA GLU A 62 -8.72 -36.10 -9.02
C GLU A 62 -7.78 -34.93 -8.69
N ASP A 63 -8.26 -33.69 -8.78
CA ASP A 63 -7.44 -32.50 -8.56
C ASP A 63 -7.22 -32.19 -7.06
N GLY A 64 -7.95 -32.86 -6.16
CA GLY A 64 -7.84 -32.68 -4.70
C GLY A 64 -8.22 -31.28 -4.19
N ILE A 65 -8.69 -30.39 -5.08
CA ILE A 65 -9.05 -29.00 -4.79
C ILE A 65 -10.55 -28.85 -4.97
N THR A 66 -11.22 -28.37 -3.92
CA THR A 66 -12.67 -28.23 -3.91
C THR A 66 -13.10 -26.80 -4.30
N PRO A 67 -14.37 -26.60 -4.72
CA PRO A 67 -14.93 -25.26 -4.87
C PRO A 67 -14.89 -24.40 -3.60
N LYS A 68 -14.77 -25.04 -2.42
CA LYS A 68 -14.63 -24.35 -1.13
C LYS A 68 -13.22 -23.77 -0.97
N ASP A 69 -12.19 -24.47 -1.44
CA ASP A 69 -10.80 -24.02 -1.34
C ASP A 69 -10.57 -22.77 -2.20
N PHE A 70 -11.09 -22.77 -3.44
CA PHE A 70 -11.06 -21.58 -4.29
C PHE A 70 -11.83 -20.40 -3.66
N ARG A 71 -13.03 -20.64 -3.12
CA ARG A 71 -13.78 -19.59 -2.42
C ARG A 71 -13.02 -19.01 -1.23
N ASN A 72 -12.36 -19.86 -0.45
CA ASN A 72 -11.52 -19.43 0.66
C ASN A 72 -10.31 -18.61 0.17
N LEU A 73 -9.67 -19.04 -0.91
CA LEU A 73 -8.54 -18.32 -1.51
C LEU A 73 -8.94 -16.92 -2.00
N PHE A 74 -10.06 -16.79 -2.72
CA PHE A 74 -10.58 -15.49 -3.16
C PHE A 74 -10.99 -14.60 -1.97
N TYR A 75 -11.57 -15.17 -0.92
CA TYR A 75 -11.89 -14.44 0.29
C TYR A 75 -10.64 -13.85 0.94
N ARG A 76 -9.58 -14.66 1.11
CA ARG A 76 -8.29 -14.23 1.66
C ARG A 76 -7.62 -13.16 0.80
N LEU A 77 -7.63 -13.33 -0.53
CA LEU A 77 -7.15 -12.31 -1.46
C LEU A 77 -7.90 -10.99 -1.30
N ASN A 78 -9.23 -11.02 -1.18
CA ASN A 78 -10.03 -9.79 -1.01
C ASN A 78 -9.71 -9.06 0.31
N LEU A 79 -9.53 -9.81 1.40
CA LEU A 79 -9.10 -9.23 2.68
C LEU A 79 -7.73 -8.58 2.56
N LEU A 80 -6.77 -9.28 1.95
CA LEU A 80 -5.42 -8.78 1.74
C LEU A 80 -5.40 -7.49 0.91
N GLU A 81 -6.18 -7.41 -0.18
CA GLU A 81 -6.27 -6.17 -0.98
C GLU A 81 -6.76 -4.97 -0.16
N ARG A 82 -7.73 -5.20 0.74
CA ARG A 82 -8.24 -4.14 1.61
C ARG A 82 -7.20 -3.70 2.64
N GLU A 83 -6.40 -4.62 3.16
CA GLU A 83 -5.32 -4.32 4.10
C GLU A 83 -4.19 -3.55 3.41
N LEU A 84 -3.74 -4.02 2.24
CA LEU A 84 -2.75 -3.32 1.41
C LEU A 84 -3.20 -1.89 1.07
N ASP A 85 -4.45 -1.70 0.64
CA ASP A 85 -5.00 -0.36 0.36
C ASP A 85 -5.00 0.55 1.60
N ARG A 86 -5.35 0.01 2.77
CA ARG A 86 -5.31 0.75 4.03
C ARG A 86 -3.89 1.15 4.42
N SER A 87 -2.94 0.22 4.34
CA SER A 87 -1.54 0.46 4.71
C SER A 87 -0.90 1.49 3.76
N LEU A 88 -1.15 1.38 2.45
CA LEU A 88 -0.69 2.37 1.47
C LEU A 88 -1.28 3.77 1.71
N LYS A 89 -2.59 3.87 2.02
CA LYS A 89 -3.23 5.16 2.35
C LYS A 89 -2.66 5.76 3.63
N SER A 90 -2.38 4.94 4.64
CA SER A 90 -1.72 5.38 5.87
C SER A 90 -0.34 5.97 5.57
N LEU A 91 0.48 5.25 4.79
CA LEU A 91 1.80 5.69 4.39
C LEU A 91 1.76 7.00 3.58
N GLN A 92 0.81 7.12 2.64
CA GLN A 92 0.61 8.34 1.86
C GLN A 92 0.27 9.54 2.77
N LYS A 93 -0.61 9.34 3.76
CA LYS A 93 -0.95 10.39 4.73
C LYS A 93 0.27 10.81 5.55
N GLN A 94 1.04 9.85 6.08
CA GLN A 94 2.26 10.14 6.85
C GLN A 94 3.27 10.95 6.01
N LYS A 95 3.48 10.56 4.75
CA LYS A 95 4.33 11.31 3.80
C LYS A 95 3.86 12.76 3.64
N THR A 96 2.56 12.97 3.44
CA THR A 96 1.99 14.32 3.30
C THR A 96 2.22 15.15 4.57
N ASP A 97 2.03 14.56 5.75
CA ASP A 97 2.27 15.24 7.02
C ASP A 97 3.74 15.64 7.17
N VAL A 98 4.68 14.74 6.90
CA VAL A 98 6.13 15.02 6.95
C VAL A 98 6.52 16.17 6.00
N LEU A 99 6.00 16.17 4.77
CA LEU A 99 6.26 17.26 3.82
C LEU A 99 5.74 18.62 4.34
N ARG A 100 4.55 18.64 4.93
CA ARG A 100 3.99 19.85 5.56
C ARG A 100 4.86 20.35 6.71
N HIS A 101 5.40 19.44 7.53
CA HIS A 101 6.33 19.78 8.61
C HIS A 101 7.65 20.35 8.05
N LEU A 102 8.21 19.75 7.00
CA LEU A 102 9.41 20.26 6.33
C LEU A 102 9.21 21.66 5.74
N ASP A 103 8.07 21.93 5.13
CA ASP A 103 7.77 23.26 4.57
C ASP A 103 7.56 24.30 5.68
N SER A 104 6.94 23.91 6.80
CA SER A 104 6.84 24.75 7.99
C SER A 104 8.21 25.08 8.57
N PHE A 105 9.09 24.07 8.66
CA PHE A 105 10.47 24.25 9.11
C PHE A 105 11.28 25.16 8.17
N ARG A 106 11.16 24.98 6.85
CA ARG A 106 11.79 25.86 5.85
C ARG A 106 11.31 27.30 5.97
N THR A 107 10.01 27.50 6.20
CA THR A 107 9.42 28.82 6.39
C THR A 107 9.95 29.50 7.65
N ALA A 108 9.96 28.78 8.78
CA ALA A 108 10.53 29.29 10.03
C ALA A 108 12.01 29.64 9.86
N ASN A 109 12.80 28.76 9.23
CA ASN A 109 14.23 28.99 9.01
C ASN A 109 14.49 30.23 8.13
N LYS A 110 13.68 30.44 7.08
CA LYS A 110 13.75 31.68 6.27
C LYS A 110 13.44 32.94 7.09
N ALA A 111 12.47 32.89 8.00
CA ALA A 111 12.16 34.00 8.88
C ALA A 111 13.30 34.32 9.87
N TYR A 112 13.95 33.29 10.42
CA TYR A 112 15.13 33.45 11.29
C TYR A 112 16.37 33.96 10.54
N GLN A 113 16.55 33.59 9.28
CA GLN A 113 17.71 33.97 8.45
C GLN A 113 17.59 35.34 7.77
N GLN A 114 16.53 36.12 8.00
CA GLN A 114 16.46 37.52 7.58
C GLN A 114 16.90 38.46 8.72
N PRO A 115 18.19 38.76 8.90
CA PRO A 115 18.60 39.89 9.71
C PRO A 115 18.33 41.17 8.91
N GLY A 116 17.22 41.86 9.21
CA GLY A 116 17.09 43.28 8.84
C GLY A 116 15.89 43.74 8.02
N SER A 117 14.84 42.94 7.79
CA SER A 117 13.57 43.49 7.29
C SER A 117 12.74 44.03 8.45
N GLY A 118 13.02 45.26 8.84
CA GLY A 118 12.16 46.00 9.75
C GLY A 118 10.71 46.04 9.22
N SER A 119 9.79 45.42 9.95
CA SER A 119 8.41 45.85 10.07
C SER A 119 7.80 45.23 11.32
N SER A 120 7.73 46.08 12.33
CA SER A 120 6.67 46.22 13.33
C SER A 120 5.40 45.37 13.12
N SER A 121 4.85 44.94 14.25
CA SER A 121 3.46 44.51 14.48
C SER A 121 2.99 43.16 13.91
N ILE A 122 3.52 42.04 14.45
CA ILE A 122 2.70 40.84 14.73
C ILE A 122 3.22 40.18 16.01
N PHE A 123 3.02 40.82 17.16
CA PHE A 123 2.92 40.09 18.43
C PHE A 123 1.48 40.27 18.91
N LEU A 124 0.84 39.12 19.10
CA LEU A 124 -0.54 38.97 19.54
C LEU A 124 -0.76 39.77 20.83
N ASP A 125 -1.76 40.63 20.78
CA ASP A 125 -2.40 41.23 21.94
C ASP A 125 -3.06 40.10 22.74
N VAL A 126 -2.36 39.61 23.77
CA VAL A 126 -2.89 38.60 24.69
C VAL A 126 -3.10 39.29 26.04
N ASN A 127 -4.34 39.73 26.25
CA ASN A 127 -4.96 40.04 27.53
C ASN A 127 -4.23 41.02 28.46
N SER A 128 -4.66 42.28 28.42
CA SER A 128 -4.63 43.15 29.61
C SER A 128 -5.99 43.82 29.81
N THR A 129 -6.97 43.01 30.22
CA THR A 129 -8.14 43.50 30.96
C THR A 129 -7.94 43.04 32.40
N TYR A 130 -7.49 43.94 33.27
CA TYR A 130 -7.82 44.07 34.69
C TYR A 130 -7.27 45.41 35.20
#